data_AF-A0A951DWB5-F1
#
_entry.id   AF-A0A951DWB5-F1
#
_cell.length_a   1.000
_cell.length_b   1.000
_cell.length_c   1.000
_cell.angle_alpha   90.00
_cell.angle_beta   90.00
_cell.angle_gamma   90.00
#
_symmetry.space_group_name_H-M   'P 1'
#
loop_
_entity.id
_entity.type
_entity.pdbx_description
1 polymer ?
#
loop_
_entity_poly.entity_id
_entity_poly.type
_entity_poly.pdbx_seq_one_letter_code
_entity_poly.pdbx_strand_id
1 'polypeptide(L)'
;MPSEPIVEIANGKLRGAQTEGVYAFKGIPYGASTGGANRFQPPHPAEPWAGVRDALALGGRAPQWQGAPIRRPGMASLLGP
;
A
#
# COMPACT_ATOMS: atom_id res chain seq x y z
N MET A 1 14.55 -13.50 -17.81
CA MET A 1 14.01 -12.13 -17.80
C MET A 1 12.82 -12.11 -16.84
N PRO A 2 12.71 -11.13 -15.92
CA PRO A 2 11.47 -10.98 -15.15
C PRO A 2 10.32 -10.81 -16.14
N SER A 3 9.22 -11.55 -15.92
CA SER A 3 8.02 -11.36 -16.73
C SER A 3 7.21 -10.18 -16.19
N GLU A 4 6.49 -9.49 -17.06
CA GLU A 4 5.58 -8.38 -16.73
C GLU A 4 4.14 -8.86 -16.82
N PRO A 5 3.64 -9.62 -15.81
CA PRO A 5 2.28 -10.13 -15.82
C PRO A 5 1.26 -8.98 -15.80
N ILE A 6 0.24 -9.09 -16.67
CA ILE A 6 -0.93 -8.21 -16.63
C ILE A 6 -2.12 -8.99 -16.06
N VAL A 7 -2.76 -8.45 -15.03
CA VAL A 7 -3.96 -9.03 -14.41
C VAL A 7 -5.10 -8.03 -14.42
N GLU A 8 -6.33 -8.53 -14.57
CA GLU A 8 -7.56 -7.73 -14.50
C GLU A 8 -8.20 -7.87 -13.12
N ILE A 9 -8.58 -6.74 -12.52
CA ILE A 9 -9.28 -6.65 -11.25
C ILE A 9 -10.50 -5.73 -11.40
N ALA A 10 -11.36 -5.66 -10.37
CA ALA A 10 -12.60 -4.87 -10.40
C ALA A 10 -12.40 -3.40 -10.79
N ASN A 11 -11.24 -2.81 -10.49
CA ASN A 11 -10.95 -1.40 -10.72
C ASN A 11 -10.13 -1.13 -12.00
N GLY A 12 -9.68 -2.15 -12.72
CA GLY A 12 -8.89 -2.00 -13.95
C GLY A 12 -7.80 -3.06 -14.11
N LYS A 13 -6.81 -2.79 -14.97
CA LYS A 13 -5.68 -3.70 -15.25
C LYS A 13 -4.41 -3.28 -14.53
N LEU A 14 -3.65 -4.25 -14.04
CA LEU A 14 -2.40 -4.05 -13.31
C LEU A 14 -1.24 -4.76 -14.00
N ARG A 15 -0.09 -4.10 -14.09
CA ARG A 15 1.19 -4.72 -14.46
C ARG A 15 2.02 -4.97 -13.20
N GLY A 16 2.34 -6.23 -12.94
CA GLY A 16 3.20 -6.66 -11.83
C GLY A 16 4.60 -7.05 -12.28
N ALA A 17 5.35 -7.65 -11.36
CA ALA A 17 6.64 -8.27 -11.65
C ALA A 17 6.61 -9.74 -11.24
N GLN A 18 7.33 -10.58 -11.99
CA GLN A 18 7.65 -11.94 -11.58
C GLN A 18 9.15 -12.10 -11.35
N THR A 19 9.53 -12.52 -10.15
CA THR A 19 10.92 -12.83 -9.77
C THR A 19 10.94 -14.15 -9.02
N GLU A 20 11.82 -15.08 -9.43
CA GLU A 20 12.03 -16.37 -8.73
C GLU A 20 10.73 -17.16 -8.45
N GLY A 21 9.81 -17.14 -9.42
CA GLY A 21 8.52 -17.84 -9.29
C GLY A 21 7.46 -17.10 -8.46
N VAL A 22 7.79 -15.94 -7.88
CA VAL A 22 6.86 -15.11 -7.11
C VAL A 22 6.31 -13.99 -7.98
N TYR A 23 4.99 -13.87 -8.02
CA TYR A 23 4.28 -12.75 -8.63
C TYR A 23 4.03 -11.68 -7.58
N ALA A 24 4.46 -10.45 -7.85
CA ALA A 24 4.30 -9.32 -6.94
C ALA A 24 3.60 -8.14 -7.64
N PHE A 25 2.56 -7.63 -6.97
CA PHE A 25 1.83 -6.43 -7.34
C PHE A 25 1.75 -5.52 -6.10
N LYS A 26 2.24 -4.29 -6.22
CA LYS A 26 2.48 -3.36 -5.11
C LYS A 26 1.78 -2.03 -5.37
N GLY A 27 1.41 -1.33 -4.29
CA GLY A 27 0.85 0.02 -4.40
C GLY A 27 -0.53 0.11 -5.05
N ILE A 28 -1.32 -0.97 -5.01
CA ILE A 28 -2.66 -1.03 -5.61
C ILE A 28 -3.64 -0.22 -4.75
N PRO A 29 -4.35 0.79 -5.30
CA PRO A 29 -5.41 1.48 -4.58
C PRO A 29 -6.57 0.54 -4.27
N TYR A 30 -6.99 0.50 -3.00
CA TYR A 30 -8.16 -0.27 -2.54
C TYR A 30 -9.27 0.61 -1.93
N GLY A 31 -9.03 1.91 -1.82
CA GLY A 31 -10.01 2.90 -1.39
C GLY A 31 -9.71 4.27 -2.01
N ALA A 32 -10.69 5.17 -1.97
CA ALA A 32 -10.51 6.56 -2.35
C ALA A 32 -9.59 7.32 -1.37
N SER A 33 -9.28 8.58 -1.71
CA SER A 33 -8.51 9.46 -0.83
C SER A 33 -9.14 9.56 0.57
N THR A 34 -8.30 9.46 1.60
CA THR A 34 -8.69 9.62 3.02
C THR A 34 -8.53 11.05 3.53
N GLY A 35 -8.11 11.99 2.66
CA GLY A 35 -7.91 13.40 2.99
C GLY A 35 -9.14 14.28 2.76
N GLY A 36 -9.04 15.55 3.17
CA GLY A 36 -10.09 16.55 2.91
C GLY A 36 -11.43 16.18 3.57
N ALA A 37 -12.51 16.25 2.79
CA ALA A 37 -13.87 15.91 3.23
C ALA A 37 -14.04 14.44 3.66
N ASN A 38 -13.15 13.54 3.23
CA ASN A 38 -13.21 12.12 3.59
C ASN A 38 -12.49 11.81 4.91
N ARG A 39 -11.88 12.81 5.54
CA ARG A 39 -11.17 12.61 6.81
C ARG A 39 -12.17 12.27 7.91
N PHE A 40 -11.87 11.22 8.67
CA PHE A 40 -12.72 10.70 9.76
C PHE A 40 -14.10 10.18 9.30
N GLN A 41 -14.22 9.83 8.03
CA GLN A 41 -15.38 9.15 7.47
C GLN A 41 -15.05 7.68 7.19
N PRO A 42 -16.08 6.81 7.01
CA PRO A 42 -15.88 5.47 6.49
C PRO A 42 -15.12 5.46 5.14
N PRO A 43 -14.41 4.37 4.80
CA PRO A 43 -13.68 4.28 3.54
C PRO A 43 -14.65 4.25 2.36
N HIS A 44 -14.31 4.99 1.30
CA HIS A 44 -15.00 4.93 0.01
C HIS A 44 -14.24 4.01 -0.96
N PRO A 45 -14.93 3.35 -1.92
CA PRO A 45 -14.30 2.52 -2.93
C PRO A 45 -13.24 3.27 -3.74
N ALA A 46 -12.21 2.58 -4.22
CA ALA A 46 -11.25 3.17 -5.16
C ALA A 46 -11.93 3.43 -6.52
N GLU A 47 -11.63 4.58 -7.12
CA GLU A 47 -12.07 4.87 -8.48
C GLU A 47 -11.42 3.91 -9.49
N PRO A 48 -12.17 3.43 -10.50
CA PRO A 48 -11.59 2.64 -11.58
C PRO A 48 -10.64 3.49 -12.43
N TRP A 49 -9.73 2.83 -13.15
CA TRP A 49 -8.84 3.49 -14.10
C TRP A 49 -8.87 2.82 -15.46
N ALA A 50 -8.62 3.63 -16.50
CA ALA A 50 -8.41 3.13 -17.86
C ALA A 50 -6.97 2.65 -18.06
N GLY A 51 -6.78 1.74 -19.01
CA GLY A 51 -5.46 1.22 -19.37
C GLY A 51 -4.86 0.28 -18.32
N VAL A 52 -3.53 0.21 -18.29
CA VAL A 52 -2.77 -0.65 -17.38
C VAL A 52 -2.02 0.23 -16.39
N ARG A 53 -2.22 0.00 -15.09
CA ARG A 53 -1.50 0.67 -14.00
C ARG A 53 -0.30 -0.17 -13.58
N ASP A 54 0.84 0.49 -13.37
CA ASP A 54 2.02 -0.16 -12.83
C ASP A 54 1.89 -0.43 -11.33
N ALA A 55 2.08 -1.69 -10.96
CA ALA A 55 2.06 -2.19 -9.60
C ALA A 55 3.46 -2.67 -9.17
N LEU A 56 4.49 -1.92 -9.53
CA LEU A 56 5.90 -2.30 -9.35
C LEU A 56 6.52 -1.70 -8.07
N ALA A 57 5.95 -0.60 -7.58
CA ALA A 57 6.46 0.18 -6.45
C ALA A 57 5.52 0.15 -5.24
N LEU A 58 6.07 0.30 -4.04
CA LEU A 58 5.29 0.47 -2.82
C LEU A 58 4.56 1.81 -2.84
N GLY A 59 3.32 1.82 -2.35
CA GLY A 59 2.54 3.04 -2.16
C GLY A 59 2.99 3.86 -0.95
N GLY A 60 2.40 5.04 -0.80
CA GLY A 60 2.60 5.88 0.39
C GLY A 60 2.11 5.19 1.66
N ARG A 61 2.82 5.41 2.77
CA ARG A 61 2.39 4.97 4.11
C ARG A 61 1.50 6.04 4.74
N ALA A 62 0.63 5.62 5.66
CA ALA A 62 -0.15 6.56 6.46
C ALA A 62 0.80 7.49 7.26
N PRO A 63 0.44 8.77 7.46
CA PRO A 63 1.20 9.66 8.34
C PRO A 63 1.34 9.05 9.74
N GLN A 64 2.58 8.99 10.24
CA GLN A 64 2.91 8.55 11.58
C GLN A 64 3.62 9.68 12.32
N TRP A 65 3.45 9.74 13.64
CA TRP A 65 4.21 10.63 14.48
C TRP A 65 5.69 10.21 14.47
N GLN A 66 6.58 11.06 13.97
CA GLN A 66 8.02 10.77 13.88
C GLN A 66 8.81 11.08 15.17
N GLY A 67 8.15 11.56 16.22
CA GLY A 67 8.83 11.83 17.50
C GLY A 67 9.50 10.57 18.06
N ALA A 68 10.64 10.76 18.73
CA ALA A 68 11.43 9.71 19.37
C ALA A 68 10.51 8.69 20.08
N PRO A 69 10.85 7.39 20.09
CA PRO A 69 10.01 6.38 20.71
C PRO A 69 9.61 6.90 22.09
N ILE A 70 8.31 6.96 22.36
CA ILE A 70 7.83 7.20 23.72
C ILE A 70 8.47 6.06 24.52
N ARG A 71 9.57 6.35 25.21
CA ARG A 71 10.17 5.46 26.20
C ARG A 71 9.12 5.40 27.30
N ARG A 72 8.11 4.54 27.14
CA ARG A 72 7.16 4.22 28.18
C ARG A 72 8.01 3.70 29.33
N PRO A 73 8.07 4.39 30.49
CA PRO A 73 8.82 3.91 31.63
C PRO A 73 8.19 2.55 32.02
N GLY A 74 8.81 1.44 31.62
CA GLY A 74 8.27 0.09 31.81
C GLY A 74 8.29 -0.86 30.60
N MET A 75 8.51 -0.39 29.36
CA MET A 75 8.63 -1.28 28.17
C MET A 75 10.07 -1.51 27.71
N ALA A 76 11.06 -1.15 28.51
CA ALA A 76 12.48 -1.33 28.19
C ALA A 76 12.93 -2.81 28.20
N SER A 77 12.18 -3.71 28.83
CA SER A 77 12.54 -5.13 28.98
C SER A 77 11.87 -6.06 27.96
N LEU A 78 10.92 -5.57 27.16
CA LEU A 78 10.17 -6.40 26.19
C LEU A 78 10.85 -6.48 24.82
N LEU A 79 11.67 -5.47 24.53
CA LEU A 79 12.60 -5.49 23.42
C LEU A 79 13.92 -5.92 24.07
N GLY A 80 14.32 -7.17 23.86
CA GLY A 80 15.65 -7.64 24.27
C GLY A 80 16.78 -6.79 23.67
N PRO A 81 18.05 -7.12 23.94
CA PRO A 81 19.19 -6.33 23.44
C PRO A 81 19.12 -6.10 21.92
#